data_AF-A0A7S2T0W5-F1
#
_entry.id   AF-A0A7S2T0W5-F1
#
_cell.length_a   1.000
_cell.length_b   1.000
_cell.length_c   1.000
_cell.angle_alpha   90.00
_cell.angle_beta   90.00
_cell.angle_gamma   90.00
#
_symmetry.space_group_name_H-M   'P 1'
#
loop_
_entity.id
_entity.type
_entity.pdbx_description
1 polymer ?
#
loop_
_entity_poly.entity_id
_entity_poly.type
_entity_poly.pdbx_seq_one_letter_code
_entity_poly.pdbx_strand_id
1 'polypeptide(L)'
;FSFSSESFKNVRDSIDLRRRNSDKDKNGKTFSSLHYLSEPCSLSWSDIVYSVPVKKGKKVILNHCSGHLKPGKMLAILGPSGSGKTSLLNVLAGRVTSGDLTGQVLLNGSPRKEAFRLLSAYVVQDDAMFHTLTVKETMLIAAQLRLPSRVPMKKKQEIAEKVITELGLAKVAKTRVG
;
A
#
# COMPACT_ATOMS: atom_id res chain seq x y z
N PHE A 1 0.04 16.28 16.07
CA PHE A 1 1.02 15.30 15.56
C PHE A 1 1.45 15.72 14.17
N SER A 2 2.51 16.54 14.07
CA SER A 2 3.00 17.05 12.78
C SER A 2 4.12 16.14 12.30
N PHE A 3 3.86 15.31 11.29
CA PHE A 3 4.90 14.52 10.63
C PHE A 3 5.74 15.47 9.76
N SER A 4 7.04 15.59 10.06
CA SER A 4 7.95 16.45 9.30
C SER A 4 8.07 15.99 7.84
N SER A 5 8.10 16.95 6.93
CA SER A 5 8.28 16.74 5.48
C SER A 5 9.59 16.02 5.14
N GLU A 6 10.55 15.98 6.06
CA GLU A 6 11.83 15.27 5.94
C GLU A 6 11.70 13.75 5.99
N SER A 7 10.77 13.19 6.76
CA SER A 7 10.54 11.73 6.80
C SER A 7 10.03 11.22 5.44
N PHE A 8 9.22 12.03 4.74
CA PHE A 8 8.76 11.72 3.38
C PHE A 8 9.86 11.88 2.33
N LYS A 9 10.81 12.81 2.52
CA LYS A 9 12.00 12.94 1.65
C LYS A 9 12.90 11.71 1.76
N ASN A 10 13.11 11.19 2.97
CA ASN A 10 13.93 10.00 3.19
C ASN A 10 13.35 8.72 2.57
N VAL A 11 12.02 8.58 2.58
CA VAL A 11 11.34 7.49 1.85
C VAL A 11 11.53 7.67 0.34
N ARG A 12 11.40 8.90 -0.18
CA ARG A 12 11.75 9.26 -1.56
C ARG A 12 13.22 9.00 -1.92
N ASP A 13 14.15 9.15 -0.99
CA ASP A 13 15.57 8.86 -1.23
C ASP A 13 15.86 7.35 -1.25
N SER A 14 15.09 6.55 -0.49
CA SER A 14 15.16 5.08 -0.54
C SER A 14 14.51 4.49 -1.81
N ILE A 15 13.37 5.07 -2.19
CA ILE A 15 12.96 5.44 -3.56
C ILE A 15 14.08 5.47 -4.62
N ASP A 16 14.91 6.48 -4.46
CA ASP A 16 15.96 6.88 -5.38
C ASP A 16 17.15 5.93 -5.38
N LEU A 17 17.37 5.19 -4.29
CA LEU A 17 18.32 4.08 -4.29
C LEU A 17 17.86 2.89 -5.16
N ARG A 18 16.57 2.78 -5.50
CA ARG A 18 16.11 1.90 -6.60
C ARG A 18 16.47 2.46 -7.98
N ARG A 19 16.79 3.76 -8.14
CA ARG A 19 17.14 4.38 -9.44
C ARG A 19 18.46 3.85 -10.03
N ARG A 20 19.42 3.39 -9.21
CA ARG A 20 20.80 3.15 -9.67
C ARG A 20 21.15 1.73 -10.10
N ASN A 21 20.46 0.71 -9.62
CA ASN A 21 20.86 -0.69 -9.86
C ASN A 21 19.89 -1.44 -10.77
N SER A 22 20.12 -1.22 -12.06
CA SER A 22 19.68 -2.00 -13.22
C SER A 22 19.70 -3.52 -12.94
N ASP A 23 18.57 -4.19 -13.11
CA ASP A 23 18.55 -5.61 -13.45
C ASP A 23 17.75 -5.75 -14.75
N LYS A 24 18.46 -6.09 -15.82
CA LYS A 24 17.84 -6.50 -17.08
C LYS A 24 17.44 -7.96 -16.93
N ASP A 25 16.16 -8.27 -16.97
CA ASP A 25 15.72 -9.64 -17.18
C ASP A 25 16.15 -10.11 -18.59
N LYS A 26 16.42 -11.40 -18.73
CA LYS A 26 16.93 -12.07 -19.95
C LYS A 26 16.04 -11.92 -21.20
N ASN A 27 14.89 -11.25 -21.11
CA ASN A 27 13.96 -10.97 -22.21
C ASN A 27 13.81 -9.48 -22.57
N GLY A 28 14.68 -8.58 -22.06
CA GLY A 28 14.74 -7.18 -22.52
C GLY A 28 13.49 -6.33 -22.22
N LYS A 29 12.52 -6.83 -21.45
CA LYS A 29 11.41 -6.02 -20.94
C LYS A 29 11.84 -5.34 -19.65
N THR A 30 12.26 -4.09 -19.76
CA THR A 30 12.39 -3.17 -18.63
C THR A 30 11.09 -3.21 -17.80
N PHE A 31 11.20 -3.39 -16.49
CA PHE A 31 10.06 -3.43 -15.57
C PHE A 31 9.35 -2.06 -15.58
N SER A 32 8.41 -1.90 -16.51
CA SER A 32 7.68 -0.65 -16.81
C SER A 32 6.92 -0.06 -15.61
N SER A 33 6.77 -0.80 -14.51
CA SER A 33 6.15 -0.27 -13.30
C SER A 33 7.05 0.69 -12.50
N LEU A 34 8.35 0.76 -12.79
CA LEU A 34 9.26 1.72 -12.14
C LEU A 34 9.06 3.16 -12.67
N HIS A 35 8.51 3.34 -13.87
CA HIS A 35 8.14 4.67 -14.39
C HIS A 35 6.99 5.32 -13.59
N TYR A 36 6.12 4.52 -12.96
CA TYR A 36 5.04 5.05 -12.11
C TYR A 36 5.54 5.67 -10.79
N LEU A 37 6.80 5.44 -10.43
CA LEU A 37 7.38 5.98 -9.19
C LEU A 37 8.02 7.36 -9.36
N SER A 38 8.23 7.83 -10.61
CA SER A 38 8.76 9.17 -10.87
C SER A 38 7.66 10.23 -10.95
N GLU A 39 6.43 9.84 -11.27
CA GLU A 39 5.32 10.76 -11.47
C GLU A 39 4.38 10.81 -10.25
N PRO A 40 3.82 11.99 -9.93
CA PRO A 40 2.78 12.11 -8.94
C PRO A 40 1.64 11.14 -9.26
N CYS A 41 1.37 10.19 -8.37
CA CYS A 41 0.34 9.18 -8.60
C CYS A 41 -1.06 9.75 -8.31
N SER A 42 -1.92 9.72 -9.33
CA SER A 42 -3.34 10.01 -9.26
C SER A 42 -4.13 8.71 -9.37
N LEU A 43 -5.13 8.55 -8.51
CA LEU A 43 -6.06 7.44 -8.54
C LEU A 43 -7.43 7.98 -8.94
N SER A 44 -8.12 7.33 -9.86
CA SER A 44 -9.52 7.63 -10.17
C SER A 44 -10.32 6.35 -10.30
N TRP A 45 -11.60 6.43 -10.00
CA TRP A 45 -12.53 5.34 -10.15
C TRP A 45 -13.87 5.87 -10.64
N SER A 46 -14.53 5.11 -11.50
CA SER A 46 -15.80 5.48 -12.11
C SER A 46 -16.75 4.30 -12.13
N ASP A 47 -17.99 4.59 -11.74
CA ASP A 47 -19.14 3.67 -11.78
C ASP A 47 -18.86 2.33 -11.11
N ILE A 48 -18.17 2.38 -9.97
CA ILE A 48 -17.87 1.17 -9.19
C ILE A 48 -19.17 0.63 -8.60
N VAL A 49 -19.56 -0.55 -9.08
CA VAL A 49 -20.62 -1.38 -8.49
C VAL A 49 -19.98 -2.66 -7.98
N TYR A 50 -20.19 -2.95 -6.71
CA TYR A 50 -19.67 -4.18 -6.09
C TYR A 50 -20.82 -4.93 -5.42
N SER A 51 -21.00 -6.19 -5.80
CA SER A 51 -22.04 -7.05 -5.26
C SER A 51 -21.47 -8.38 -4.76
N VAL A 52 -22.01 -8.88 -3.67
CA VAL A 52 -21.61 -10.16 -3.07
C VAL A 52 -22.76 -11.17 -3.14
N PRO A 53 -22.47 -12.45 -3.39
CA PRO A 53 -23.49 -13.50 -3.34
C PRO A 53 -23.96 -13.69 -1.90
N VAL A 54 -25.28 -13.80 -1.72
CA VAL A 54 -25.94 -14.11 -0.45
C VAL A 54 -26.90 -15.28 -0.67
N LYS A 55 -27.31 -15.97 0.41
CA LYS A 55 -28.19 -17.15 0.34
C LYS A 55 -29.48 -16.93 -0.48
N LYS A 56 -29.94 -15.69 -0.65
CA LYS A 56 -31.14 -15.30 -1.40
C LYS A 56 -30.83 -14.33 -2.57
N GLY A 57 -29.71 -14.50 -3.27
CA GLY A 57 -29.39 -13.72 -4.48
C GLY A 57 -28.07 -12.94 -4.37
N LYS A 58 -28.04 -11.70 -4.88
CA LYS A 58 -26.87 -10.82 -4.81
C LYS A 58 -27.20 -9.59 -3.99
N LYS A 59 -26.31 -9.21 -3.07
CA LYS A 59 -26.42 -7.96 -2.30
C LYS A 59 -25.44 -6.95 -2.87
N VAL A 60 -25.95 -5.81 -3.32
CA VAL A 60 -25.13 -4.68 -3.74
C VAL A 60 -24.57 -3.99 -2.50
N ILE A 61 -23.25 -3.86 -2.45
CA ILE A 61 -22.50 -3.23 -1.35
C ILE A 61 -22.06 -1.82 -1.73
N LEU A 62 -21.60 -1.65 -2.96
CA LEU A 62 -21.26 -0.35 -3.55
C LEU A 62 -22.14 -0.15 -4.77
N ASN A 63 -22.72 1.04 -4.90
CA ASN A 63 -23.61 1.40 -5.98
C ASN A 63 -23.13 2.69 -6.65
N HIS A 64 -22.72 2.59 -7.93
CA HIS A 64 -22.24 3.70 -8.76
C HIS A 64 -21.28 4.68 -8.05
N CYS A 65 -20.29 4.14 -7.35
CA CYS A 65 -19.32 4.95 -6.63
C CYS A 65 -18.26 5.48 -7.61
N SER A 66 -18.08 6.80 -7.66
CA SER A 66 -17.11 7.48 -8.53
C SER A 66 -16.30 8.50 -7.73
N GLY A 67 -15.05 8.75 -8.13
CA GLY A 67 -14.21 9.72 -7.46
C GLY A 67 -12.76 9.70 -7.94
N HIS A 68 -11.97 10.60 -7.35
CA HIS A 68 -10.59 10.82 -7.76
C HIS A 68 -9.75 11.35 -6.59
N LEU A 69 -8.52 10.88 -6.50
CA LEU A 69 -7.50 11.29 -5.55
C LEU A 69 -6.29 11.85 -6.30
N LYS A 70 -5.95 13.12 -6.00
CA LYS A 70 -4.75 13.78 -6.49
C LYS A 70 -3.54 13.45 -5.62
N PRO A 71 -2.33 13.40 -6.19
CA PRO A 71 -1.11 13.27 -5.42
C PRO A 71 -0.98 14.40 -4.39
N GLY A 72 -0.51 14.05 -3.19
CA GLY A 72 -0.36 14.99 -2.07
C GLY A 72 -1.66 15.41 -1.38
N LYS A 73 -2.81 14.83 -1.77
CA LYS A 73 -4.09 15.03 -1.08
C LYS A 73 -4.40 13.83 -0.19
N MET A 74 -5.11 14.10 0.90
CA MET A 74 -5.67 13.10 1.79
C MET A 74 -7.17 12.97 1.50
N LEU A 75 -7.65 11.74 1.34
CA LEU A 75 -9.06 11.42 1.19
C LEU A 75 -9.54 10.65 2.42
N ALA A 76 -10.61 11.12 3.04
CA ALA A 76 -11.29 10.42 4.12
C ALA A 76 -12.64 9.91 3.63
N ILE A 77 -12.94 8.63 3.88
CA ILE A 77 -14.23 8.01 3.57
C ILE A 77 -14.99 7.85 4.89
N LEU A 78 -16.09 8.58 5.04
CA LEU A 78 -16.88 8.63 6.27
C LEU A 78 -18.29 8.10 6.02
N GLY A 79 -18.92 7.53 7.05
CA GLY A 79 -20.26 6.95 6.95
C GLY A 79 -20.55 5.92 8.05
N PRO A 80 -21.83 5.53 8.22
CA PRO A 80 -22.25 4.60 9.28
C PRO A 80 -21.67 3.19 9.08
N SER A 81 -21.62 2.40 10.16
CA SER A 81 -21.18 1.00 10.05
C SER A 81 -22.02 0.24 9.02
N GLY A 82 -21.38 -0.60 8.20
CA GLY A 82 -22.05 -1.34 7.13
C GLY A 82 -22.30 -0.57 5.82
N SER A 83 -21.95 0.72 5.72
CA SER A 83 -22.14 1.51 4.48
C SER A 83 -21.20 1.16 3.33
N GLY A 84 -20.31 0.16 3.49
CA GLY A 84 -19.39 -0.28 2.45
C GLY A 84 -18.05 0.48 2.38
N LYS A 85 -17.68 1.30 3.37
CA LYS A 85 -16.38 2.03 3.39
C LYS A 85 -15.17 1.12 3.22
N THR A 86 -15.08 0.08 4.05
CA THR A 86 -14.01 -0.92 3.98
C THR A 86 -14.05 -1.67 2.65
N SER A 87 -15.25 -1.92 2.10
CA SER A 87 -15.43 -2.52 0.78
C SER A 87 -14.89 -1.63 -0.34
N LEU A 88 -15.17 -0.32 -0.30
CA LEU A 88 -14.64 0.64 -1.27
C LEU A 88 -13.11 0.70 -1.19
N LEU A 89 -12.54 0.78 0.02
CA LEU A 89 -11.09 0.73 0.21
C LEU A 89 -10.49 -0.58 -0.33
N ASN A 90 -11.15 -1.72 -0.11
CA ASN A 90 -10.71 -3.02 -0.64
C ASN A 90 -10.77 -3.10 -2.16
N VAL A 91 -11.79 -2.52 -2.78
CA VAL A 91 -11.91 -2.43 -4.24
C VAL A 91 -10.76 -1.60 -4.80
N LEU A 92 -10.51 -0.40 -4.23
CA LEU A 92 -9.43 0.48 -4.65
C LEU A 92 -8.05 -0.17 -4.46
N ALA A 93 -7.85 -0.88 -3.34
CA ALA A 93 -6.62 -1.60 -3.03
C ALA A 93 -6.41 -2.91 -3.84
N GLY A 94 -7.42 -3.37 -4.57
CA GLY A 94 -7.34 -4.60 -5.37
C GLY A 94 -7.26 -5.86 -4.51
N ARG A 95 -8.06 -5.89 -3.43
CA ARG A 95 -8.13 -7.01 -2.48
C ARG A 95 -9.46 -7.76 -2.53
N VAL A 96 -10.37 -7.37 -3.42
CA VAL A 96 -11.63 -8.10 -3.63
C VAL A 96 -11.33 -9.38 -4.41
N THR A 97 -11.60 -10.53 -3.79
CA THR A 97 -11.37 -11.87 -4.35
C THR A 97 -12.67 -12.62 -4.64
N SER A 98 -13.83 -12.04 -4.32
CA SER A 98 -15.13 -12.68 -4.46
C SER A 98 -16.21 -11.65 -4.75
N GLY A 99 -17.28 -12.06 -5.43
CA GLY A 99 -18.36 -11.16 -5.86
C GLY A 99 -18.13 -10.55 -7.24
N ASP A 100 -19.13 -9.84 -7.73
CA ASP A 100 -19.08 -9.17 -9.03
C ASP A 100 -18.68 -7.71 -8.83
N LEU A 101 -17.63 -7.28 -9.52
CA LEU A 101 -17.14 -5.92 -9.56
C LEU A 101 -17.27 -5.38 -10.98
N THR A 102 -18.00 -4.28 -11.16
CA THR A 102 -18.05 -3.52 -12.41
C THR A 102 -17.57 -2.10 -12.18
N GLY A 103 -17.30 -1.38 -13.28
CA GLY A 103 -16.68 -0.06 -13.27
C GLY A 103 -15.18 -0.13 -13.53
N GLN A 104 -14.50 1.01 -13.39
CA GLN A 104 -13.08 1.13 -13.73
C GLN A 104 -12.30 1.80 -12.59
N VAL A 105 -11.08 1.30 -12.34
CA VAL A 105 -10.11 1.92 -11.44
C VAL A 105 -8.84 2.20 -12.24
N LEU A 106 -8.48 3.47 -12.31
CA LEU A 106 -7.39 3.98 -13.13
C LEU A 106 -6.30 4.58 -12.24
N LEU A 107 -5.05 4.29 -12.59
CA LEU A 107 -3.84 4.85 -12.02
C LEU A 107 -3.17 5.71 -13.09
N ASN A 108 -3.07 7.02 -12.88
CA ASN A 108 -2.60 7.98 -13.89
C ASN A 108 -3.29 7.79 -15.25
N GLY A 109 -4.61 7.59 -15.24
CA GLY A 109 -5.41 7.39 -16.46
C GLY A 109 -5.27 6.02 -17.13
N SER A 110 -4.44 5.12 -16.62
CA SER A 110 -4.31 3.75 -17.13
C SER A 110 -4.97 2.73 -16.20
N PRO A 111 -5.50 1.60 -16.70
CA PRO A 111 -6.03 0.54 -15.85
C PRO A 111 -5.01 0.07 -14.81
N ARG A 112 -5.49 -0.16 -13.58
CA ARG A 112 -4.65 -0.67 -12.49
C ARG A 112 -3.97 -1.99 -12.89
N LYS A 113 -2.64 -2.01 -12.89
CA LYS A 113 -1.83 -3.23 -13.08
C LYS A 113 -1.56 -3.92 -11.74
N GLU A 114 -1.24 -5.21 -11.76
CA GLU A 114 -0.80 -5.97 -10.56
C GLU A 114 0.35 -5.28 -9.81
N ALA A 115 1.22 -4.58 -10.54
CA ALA A 115 2.30 -3.79 -9.98
C ALA A 115 1.84 -2.67 -9.02
N PHE A 116 0.57 -2.27 -9.03
CA PHE A 116 0.02 -1.31 -8.06
C PHE A 116 0.21 -1.79 -6.61
N ARG A 117 0.18 -3.10 -6.37
CA ARG A 117 0.45 -3.67 -5.03
C ARG A 117 1.88 -3.42 -4.55
N LEU A 118 2.82 -3.21 -5.47
CA LEU A 118 4.21 -2.85 -5.15
C LEU A 118 4.39 -1.35 -4.91
N LEU A 119 3.44 -0.53 -5.38
CA LEU A 119 3.46 0.93 -5.31
C LEU A 119 2.63 1.48 -4.15
N SER A 120 1.69 0.69 -3.63
CA SER A 120 0.75 1.08 -2.59
C SER A 120 1.01 0.31 -1.29
N ALA A 121 0.62 0.90 -0.18
CA ALA A 121 0.55 0.23 1.12
C ALA A 121 -0.91 0.21 1.57
N TYR A 122 -1.36 -0.92 2.10
CA TYR A 122 -2.68 -1.08 2.68
C TYR A 122 -2.52 -1.52 4.13
N VAL A 123 -3.15 -0.79 5.05
CA VAL A 123 -3.20 -1.13 6.46
C VAL A 123 -4.59 -1.69 6.73
N VAL A 124 -4.63 -2.93 7.22
CA VAL A 124 -5.87 -3.63 7.60
C VAL A 124 -6.42 -3.06 8.91
N GLN A 125 -7.72 -3.23 9.13
CA GLN A 125 -8.39 -2.78 10.36
C GLN A 125 -7.97 -3.62 11.58
N ASP A 126 -7.82 -4.94 11.40
CA ASP A 126 -7.38 -5.86 12.45
C ASP A 126 -5.88 -6.13 12.35
N ASP A 127 -5.18 -6.15 13.48
CA ASP A 127 -3.74 -6.36 13.53
C ASP A 127 -3.37 -7.80 13.14
N ALA A 128 -2.72 -7.95 11.98
CA ALA A 128 -2.13 -9.20 11.54
C ALA A 128 -0.63 -9.25 11.92
N MET A 129 -0.33 -9.27 13.22
CA MET A 129 1.05 -9.31 13.72
C MET A 129 1.37 -10.64 14.41
N PHE A 130 2.63 -11.06 14.31
CA PHE A 130 3.12 -12.25 15.00
C PHE A 130 3.45 -11.89 16.45
N HIS A 131 2.61 -12.32 17.39
CA HIS A 131 2.72 -11.98 18.81
C HIS A 131 4.00 -12.50 19.50
N THR A 132 4.72 -13.40 18.85
CA THR A 132 5.99 -13.95 19.34
C THR A 132 7.18 -13.03 19.08
N LEU A 133 7.05 -12.08 18.16
CA LEU A 133 8.13 -11.21 17.70
C LEU A 133 8.10 -9.85 18.42
N THR A 134 9.28 -9.26 18.57
CA THR A 134 9.42 -7.87 19.02
C THR A 134 9.10 -6.88 17.91
N VAL A 135 8.84 -5.62 18.28
CA VAL A 135 8.66 -4.52 17.32
C VAL A 135 9.87 -4.42 16.38
N LYS A 136 11.09 -4.55 16.91
CA LYS A 136 12.34 -4.51 16.12
C LYS A 136 12.41 -5.66 15.12
N GLU A 137 12.14 -6.89 15.54
CA GLU A 137 12.16 -8.06 14.67
C GLU A 137 11.11 -7.97 13.57
N THR A 138 9.90 -7.52 13.93
CA THR A 138 8.79 -7.34 12.97
C THR A 138 9.16 -6.32 11.89
N MET A 139 9.72 -5.18 12.27
CA MET A 139 10.18 -4.16 11.33
C MET A 139 11.34 -4.65 10.47
N LEU A 140 12.25 -5.43 11.04
CA LEU A 140 13.37 -6.01 10.31
C LEU A 140 12.90 -7.00 9.25
N ILE A 141 11.94 -7.88 9.58
CA ILE A 141 11.35 -8.83 8.61
C ILE A 141 10.60 -8.07 7.52
N ALA A 142 9.81 -7.05 7.88
CA ALA A 142 9.13 -6.21 6.91
C ALA A 142 10.12 -5.53 5.95
N ALA A 143 11.25 -5.02 6.45
CA ALA A 143 12.32 -4.46 5.64
C ALA A 143 12.95 -5.51 4.73
N GLN A 144 13.22 -6.73 5.23
CA GLN A 144 13.79 -7.81 4.43
C GLN A 144 12.91 -8.23 3.26
N LEU A 145 11.59 -8.32 3.47
CA LEU A 145 10.62 -8.73 2.45
C LEU A 145 10.31 -7.63 1.44
N ARG A 146 10.35 -6.35 1.84
CA ARG A 146 10.04 -5.22 0.95
C ARG A 146 11.27 -4.64 0.22
N LEU A 147 12.46 -4.71 0.82
CA LEU A 147 13.69 -4.24 0.16
C LEU A 147 14.28 -5.34 -0.73
N PRO A 148 14.77 -4.99 -1.94
CA PRO A 148 15.46 -5.92 -2.82
C PRO A 148 16.61 -6.67 -2.12
N SER A 149 16.88 -7.90 -2.53
CA SER A 149 17.98 -8.72 -1.99
C SER A 149 19.36 -8.08 -2.16
N ARG A 150 19.51 -7.20 -3.15
CA ARG A 150 20.74 -6.42 -3.41
C ARG A 150 21.09 -5.42 -2.30
N VAL A 151 20.12 -5.02 -1.47
CA VAL A 151 20.38 -4.10 -0.35
C VAL A 151 21.06 -4.88 0.78
N PRO A 152 22.26 -4.48 1.24
CA PRO A 152 22.97 -5.18 2.31
C PRO A 152 22.15 -5.25 3.59
N MET A 153 22.29 -6.33 4.37
CA MET A 153 21.51 -6.49 5.61
C MET A 153 21.71 -5.35 6.61
N LYS A 154 22.94 -4.83 6.71
CA LYS A 154 23.23 -3.67 7.55
C LYS A 154 22.35 -2.46 7.21
N LYS A 155 22.19 -2.18 5.91
CA LYS A 155 21.35 -1.08 5.45
C LYS A 155 19.86 -1.34 5.67
N LYS A 156 19.41 -2.60 5.55
CA LYS A 156 18.04 -3.00 5.90
C LYS A 156 17.75 -2.79 7.39
N GLN A 157 18.72 -3.08 8.27
CA GLN A 157 18.63 -2.82 9.71
C GLN A 157 18.56 -1.32 10.02
N GLU A 158 19.44 -0.51 9.41
CA GLU A 158 19.45 0.94 9.57
C GLU A 158 18.09 1.57 9.17
N ILE A 159 17.50 1.09 8.06
CA ILE A 159 16.17 1.54 7.62
C ILE A 159 15.10 1.17 8.65
N ALA A 160 15.12 -0.07 9.16
CA ALA A 160 14.14 -0.50 10.17
C ALA A 160 14.25 0.32 11.47
N GLU A 161 15.47 0.58 11.96
CA GLU A 161 15.69 1.38 13.17
C GLU A 161 15.29 2.84 12.98
N LYS A 162 15.53 3.40 11.81
CA LYS A 162 15.07 4.74 11.44
C LYS A 162 13.55 4.83 11.47
N VAL A 163 12.85 3.87 10.87
CA VAL A 163 11.37 3.84 10.87
C VAL A 163 10.82 3.70 12.28
N ILE A 164 11.40 2.85 13.13
CA ILE A 164 11.01 2.72 14.55
C ILE A 164 11.13 4.06 15.28
N THR A 165 12.20 4.79 15.02
CA THR A 165 12.45 6.10 15.64
C THR A 165 11.46 7.15 15.14
N GLU A 166 11.23 7.22 13.82
CA GLU A 166 10.28 8.16 13.20
C GLU A 166 8.82 7.90 13.64
N LEU A 167 8.46 6.65 13.93
CA LEU A 167 7.16 6.27 14.47
C LEU A 167 7.05 6.46 16.00
N GLY A 168 8.12 6.90 16.68
CA GLY A 168 8.13 7.08 18.14
C GLY A 168 8.13 5.77 18.94
N LEU A 169 8.49 4.64 18.31
CA LEU A 169 8.42 3.31 18.91
C LEU A 169 9.73 2.88 19.59
N ALA A 170 10.72 3.76 19.71
CA ALA A 170 12.05 3.44 20.24
C ALA A 170 12.00 2.81 21.65
N LYS A 171 11.09 3.28 22.52
CA LYS A 171 10.94 2.77 23.90
C LYS A 171 10.41 1.33 23.96
N VAL A 172 9.65 0.91 22.95
CA VAL A 172 9.01 -0.42 22.88
C VAL A 172 9.65 -1.32 21.83
N ALA A 173 10.80 -0.92 21.28
CA ALA A 173 11.47 -1.65 20.19
C ALA A 173 11.79 -3.11 20.55
N LYS A 174 12.08 -3.39 21.83
CA LYS A 174 12.41 -4.73 22.36
C LYS A 174 11.22 -5.45 23.00
N THR A 175 10.03 -4.83 22.99
CA THR A 175 8.82 -5.43 23.54
C THR A 175 8.16 -6.30 22.48
N ARG A 176 7.56 -7.42 22.90
CA ARG A 176 6.74 -8.27 22.03
C ARG A 176 5.50 -7.51 21.58
N VAL A 177 5.07 -7.79 20.36
CA VAL A 177 3.84 -7.24 19.81
C VAL A 177 2.65 -7.99 20.42
N GLY A 178 1.72 -7.29 21.08
CA GLY A 178 0.56 -7.90 21.73
C GLY A 178 0.32 -7.39 23.14
#